data_AF-A0A6J4UJX3-F1
#
_entry.id   AF-A0A6J4UJX3-F1
#
_cell.length_a   1.000
_cell.length_b   1.000
_cell.length_c   1.000
_cell.angle_alpha   90.00
_cell.angle_beta   90.00
_cell.angle_gamma   90.00
#
_symmetry.space_group_name_H-M   'P 1'
#
loop_
_entity.id
_entity.type
_entity.pdbx_description
1 polymer ?
#
loop_
_entity_poly.entity_id
_entity_poly.type
_entity_poly.pdbx_seq_one_letter_code
_entity_poly.pdbx_strand_id
1 'polypeptide(L)'
;MPQQSPHANAAPNPGPILVDVDTGVDDAVALALAVGLNANPVAVTTVAGNVPIDASTRNTIDVLSYLGCDAVPVHRGASRPLVASYRAATDIHGANGLGGVRLPRGSAEESSLAGPAAIIRAADEHAGALTVVTLGPLTNLAIALNVGPGFVRQIAKVVVMGGAFFNPGNVTPHAEFNVYVDPDAAAQVFNADFANLTLVGLDVTHQTALTRNVWERIQQGATGSAALLRQILARTFTERA
;
A
#
# COMPACT_ATOMS: atom_id res chain seq x y z
N MET A 1 -9.78 47.16 4.47
CA MET A 1 -10.23 45.75 4.62
C MET A 1 -9.48 44.92 3.60
N PRO A 2 -8.58 44.02 4.01
CA PRO A 2 -7.85 43.20 3.05
C PRO A 2 -8.79 42.14 2.46
N GLN A 3 -8.89 42.12 1.14
CA GLN A 3 -9.64 41.13 0.37
C GLN A 3 -8.99 39.75 0.57
N GLN A 4 -9.79 38.76 1.00
CA GLN A 4 -9.37 37.36 1.02
C GLN A 4 -9.34 36.82 -0.41
N SER A 5 -8.18 36.31 -0.82
CA SER A 5 -7.97 35.66 -2.13
C SER A 5 -8.79 34.36 -2.25
N PRO A 6 -9.54 34.13 -3.34
CA PRO A 6 -10.35 32.94 -3.52
C PRO A 6 -9.59 31.87 -4.31
N HIS A 7 -8.48 31.35 -3.78
CA HIS A 7 -7.81 30.19 -4.37
C HIS A 7 -7.30 29.25 -3.27
N ALA A 8 -8.23 28.62 -2.55
CA ALA A 8 -7.94 27.30 -2.00
C ALA A 8 -7.79 26.38 -3.23
N ASN A 9 -6.54 26.12 -3.61
CA ASN A 9 -6.20 25.24 -4.72
C ASN A 9 -6.72 23.84 -4.34
N ALA A 10 -7.92 23.49 -4.79
CA ALA A 10 -8.44 22.14 -4.63
C ALA A 10 -7.43 21.21 -5.30
N ALA A 11 -6.78 20.36 -4.51
CA ALA A 11 -5.84 19.38 -5.06
C ALA A 11 -6.59 18.61 -6.18
N PRO A 12 -5.98 18.46 -7.37
CA PRO A 12 -6.64 17.76 -8.46
C PRO A 12 -7.10 16.39 -7.97
N ASN A 13 -8.35 16.04 -8.28
CA ASN A 13 -8.92 14.74 -7.93
C ASN A 13 -7.98 13.65 -8.47
N PRO A 14 -7.38 12.79 -7.64
CA PRO A 14 -6.23 11.95 -8.01
C PRO A 14 -6.52 10.84 -9.04
N GLY A 15 -7.71 10.82 -9.64
CA GLY A 15 -8.17 9.74 -10.51
C GLY A 15 -8.46 8.46 -9.72
N PRO A 16 -8.96 7.41 -10.39
CA PRO A 16 -9.18 6.12 -9.74
C PRO A 16 -7.82 5.50 -9.34
N ILE A 17 -7.70 5.08 -8.08
CA ILE A 17 -6.52 4.39 -7.57
C ILE A 17 -6.86 2.97 -7.13
N LEU A 18 -6.02 2.01 -7.50
CA LEU A 18 -6.00 0.67 -6.92
C LEU A 18 -4.72 0.53 -6.09
N VAL A 19 -4.84 0.03 -4.87
CA VAL A 19 -3.68 -0.15 -3.97
C VAL A 19 -3.44 -1.63 -3.73
N ASP A 20 -2.23 -2.11 -3.99
CA ASP A 20 -1.77 -3.48 -3.72
C ASP A 20 -0.88 -3.47 -2.47
N VAL A 21 -1.32 -4.15 -1.41
CA VAL A 21 -0.74 -4.04 -0.06
C VAL A 21 -0.43 -5.40 0.56
N ASP A 22 0.57 -5.46 1.42
CA ASP A 22 0.88 -6.61 2.29
C ASP A 22 0.62 -6.27 3.77
N THR A 23 -0.49 -5.56 4.00
CA THR A 23 -0.78 -4.71 5.17
C THR A 23 0.02 -4.98 6.45
N GLY A 24 1.11 -4.23 6.54
CA GLY A 24 1.84 -3.89 7.74
C GLY A 24 1.42 -2.52 8.33
N VAL A 25 2.17 -2.10 9.35
CA VAL A 25 2.08 -0.78 10.01
C VAL A 25 2.03 0.39 9.03
N ASP A 26 2.91 0.43 8.05
CA ASP A 26 3.08 1.49 7.06
C ASP A 26 2.03 1.44 5.94
N ASP A 27 1.61 0.27 5.48
CA ASP A 27 0.43 0.16 4.59
C ASP A 27 -0.82 0.74 5.24
N ALA A 28 -1.04 0.45 6.53
CA ALA A 28 -2.18 0.99 7.27
C ALA A 28 -2.10 2.53 7.37
N VAL A 29 -0.90 3.08 7.51
CA VAL A 29 -0.65 4.53 7.43
C VAL A 29 -0.97 5.07 6.04
N ALA A 30 -0.56 4.38 4.98
CA ALA A 30 -0.81 4.78 3.60
C ALA A 30 -2.31 4.77 3.26
N LEU A 31 -3.06 3.75 3.70
CA LEU A 31 -4.52 3.69 3.55
C LEU A 31 -5.20 4.83 4.34
N ALA A 32 -4.78 5.08 5.58
CA ALA A 32 -5.28 6.18 6.39
C ALA A 32 -5.04 7.55 5.74
N LEU A 33 -3.88 7.73 5.10
CA LEU A 33 -3.54 8.93 4.35
C LEU A 33 -4.39 9.05 3.08
N ALA A 34 -4.57 7.97 2.31
CA ALA A 34 -5.42 7.98 1.11
C ALA A 34 -6.85 8.42 1.44
N VAL A 35 -7.44 7.85 2.51
CA VAL A 35 -8.76 8.25 3.01
C VAL A 35 -8.76 9.72 3.47
N GLY A 36 -7.75 10.13 4.24
CA GLY A 36 -7.63 11.51 4.72
C GLY A 36 -7.47 12.56 3.61
N LEU A 37 -6.93 12.17 2.45
CA LEU A 37 -6.80 12.99 1.25
C LEU A 37 -8.01 12.91 0.31
N ASN A 38 -9.05 12.17 0.68
CA ASN A 38 -10.19 11.83 -0.20
C ASN A 38 -9.77 11.13 -1.50
N ALA A 39 -8.63 10.44 -1.51
CA ALA A 39 -8.14 9.62 -2.60
C ALA A 39 -8.63 8.17 -2.49
N ASN A 40 -9.87 7.96 -2.02
CA ASN A 40 -10.39 6.65 -1.65
C ASN A 40 -10.16 5.62 -2.78
N PRO A 41 -9.50 4.48 -2.52
CA PRO A 41 -9.25 3.47 -3.54
C PRO A 41 -10.52 2.91 -4.14
N VAL A 42 -10.49 2.65 -5.45
CA VAL A 42 -11.59 1.92 -6.13
C VAL A 42 -11.58 0.44 -5.78
N ALA A 43 -10.41 -0.09 -5.41
CA ALA A 43 -10.19 -1.43 -4.91
C ALA A 43 -8.86 -1.50 -4.15
N VAL A 44 -8.76 -2.47 -3.25
CA VAL A 44 -7.48 -2.84 -2.62
C VAL A 44 -7.22 -4.32 -2.89
N THR A 45 -6.03 -4.66 -3.36
CA THR A 45 -5.56 -6.04 -3.51
C THR A 45 -4.56 -6.36 -2.42
N THR A 46 -4.53 -7.60 -1.95
CA THR A 46 -3.60 -8.02 -0.88
C THR A 46 -2.62 -9.07 -1.35
N VAL A 47 -1.41 -9.05 -0.80
CA VAL A 47 -0.33 -9.98 -1.15
C VAL A 47 0.41 -10.43 0.12
N ALA A 48 0.99 -11.63 0.10
CA ALA A 48 1.89 -12.07 1.16
C ALA A 48 3.22 -11.30 1.09
N GLY A 49 3.62 -10.69 2.21
CA GLY A 49 4.85 -9.91 2.33
C GLY A 49 5.22 -9.71 3.81
N ASN A 50 4.94 -8.54 4.38
CA ASN A 50 5.15 -8.22 5.79
C ASN A 50 4.56 -9.29 6.73
N VAL A 51 3.36 -9.76 6.38
CA VAL A 51 2.65 -10.86 7.04
C VAL A 51 2.06 -11.84 6.04
N PRO A 52 1.71 -13.08 6.45
CA PRO A 52 1.04 -14.03 5.56
C PRO A 52 -0.27 -13.46 5.00
N ILE A 53 -0.66 -13.90 3.82
CA ILE A 53 -1.80 -13.36 3.07
C ILE A 53 -3.11 -13.28 3.88
N ASP A 54 -3.39 -14.26 4.75
CA ASP A 54 -4.61 -14.28 5.55
C ASP A 54 -4.63 -13.14 6.57
N ALA A 55 -3.46 -12.85 7.16
CA ALA A 55 -3.29 -11.73 8.07
C ALA A 55 -3.32 -10.40 7.31
N SER A 56 -2.63 -10.29 6.17
CA SER A 56 -2.65 -9.07 5.33
C SER A 56 -4.08 -8.72 4.91
N THR A 57 -4.84 -9.71 4.42
CA THR A 57 -6.23 -9.51 3.98
C THR A 57 -7.13 -9.10 5.14
N ARG A 58 -7.02 -9.79 6.29
CA ARG A 58 -7.77 -9.42 7.49
C ARG A 58 -7.44 -8.01 7.97
N ASN A 59 -6.15 -7.68 8.06
CA ASN A 59 -5.68 -6.36 8.48
C ASN A 59 -6.18 -5.26 7.55
N THR A 60 -6.15 -5.49 6.23
CA THR A 60 -6.67 -4.55 5.23
C THR A 60 -8.15 -4.24 5.49
N ILE A 61 -8.97 -5.29 5.67
CA ILE A 61 -10.40 -5.13 5.93
C ILE A 61 -10.63 -4.39 7.26
N ASP A 62 -9.92 -4.78 8.33
CA ASP A 62 -10.06 -4.13 9.65
C ASP A 62 -9.65 -2.66 9.60
N VAL A 63 -8.60 -2.31 8.87
CA VAL A 63 -8.16 -0.93 8.66
C VAL A 63 -9.22 -0.14 7.88
N LEU A 64 -9.70 -0.65 6.75
CA LEU A 64 -10.72 0.03 5.96
C LEU A 64 -12.03 0.22 6.73
N SER A 65 -12.50 -0.81 7.45
CA SER A 65 -13.67 -0.70 8.34
C SER A 65 -13.46 0.32 9.45
N TYR A 66 -12.28 0.35 10.08
CA TYR A 66 -11.97 1.35 11.10
C TYR A 66 -11.99 2.79 10.55
N LEU A 67 -11.61 2.96 9.28
CA LEU A 67 -11.64 4.24 8.57
C LEU A 67 -13.02 4.60 8.01
N GLY A 68 -14.03 3.73 8.15
CA GLY A 68 -15.38 3.93 7.61
C GLY A 68 -15.48 3.70 6.10
N CYS A 69 -14.58 2.90 5.54
CA CYS A 69 -14.46 2.63 4.11
C CYS A 69 -14.86 1.19 3.73
N ASP A 70 -15.89 0.63 4.39
CA ASP A 70 -16.36 -0.75 4.18
C ASP A 70 -16.81 -1.05 2.74
N ALA A 71 -17.13 -0.01 1.95
CA ALA A 71 -17.54 -0.14 0.56
C ALA A 71 -16.38 -0.41 -0.40
N VAL A 72 -15.12 -0.20 0.02
CA VAL A 72 -13.95 -0.46 -0.82
C VAL A 72 -13.70 -1.97 -0.88
N PRO A 73 -13.77 -2.60 -2.07
CA PRO A 73 -13.60 -4.04 -2.15
C PRO A 73 -12.14 -4.44 -1.89
N VAL A 74 -11.97 -5.47 -1.07
CA VAL A 74 -10.67 -6.09 -0.78
C VAL A 74 -10.56 -7.42 -1.51
N HIS A 75 -9.53 -7.58 -2.34
CA HIS A 75 -9.31 -8.73 -3.19
C HIS A 75 -8.07 -9.51 -2.73
N ARG A 76 -8.29 -10.70 -2.18
CA ARG A 76 -7.22 -11.59 -1.75
C ARG A 76 -6.36 -12.03 -2.95
N GLY A 77 -5.06 -11.76 -2.90
CA GLY A 77 -4.11 -12.09 -3.96
C GLY A 77 -3.18 -13.25 -3.62
N ALA A 78 -1.94 -13.14 -4.07
CA ALA A 78 -0.95 -14.20 -4.00
C ALA A 78 -0.51 -14.50 -2.55
N SER A 79 -0.50 -15.79 -2.21
CA SER A 79 -0.11 -16.27 -0.87
C SER A 79 1.38 -16.49 -0.69
N ARG A 80 2.16 -16.39 -1.78
CA ARG A 80 3.60 -16.65 -1.81
C ARG A 80 4.22 -16.02 -3.07
N PRO A 81 5.54 -15.78 -3.07
CA PRO A 81 6.28 -15.36 -4.26
C PRO A 81 6.14 -16.35 -5.44
N LEU A 82 6.48 -15.88 -6.65
CA LEU A 82 6.45 -16.70 -7.86
C LEU A 82 7.37 -17.93 -7.76
N VAL A 83 8.61 -17.72 -7.32
CA VAL A 83 9.66 -18.75 -7.28
C VAL A 83 10.30 -18.84 -5.89
N ALA A 84 10.62 -17.70 -5.28
CA ALA A 84 11.31 -17.66 -4.00
C ALA A 84 10.48 -18.24 -2.84
N SER A 85 11.18 -18.74 -1.81
CA SER A 85 10.52 -19.11 -0.56
C SER A 85 10.06 -17.87 0.19
N TYR A 86 8.79 -17.83 0.56
CA TYR A 86 8.20 -16.74 1.34
C TYR A 86 8.95 -16.51 2.67
N ARG A 87 9.18 -15.23 3.01
CA ARG A 87 9.73 -14.78 4.29
C ARG A 87 8.96 -13.56 4.78
N ALA A 88 8.41 -13.65 5.98
CA ALA A 88 7.67 -12.55 6.61
C ALA A 88 8.62 -11.54 7.27
N ALA A 89 8.13 -10.31 7.48
CA ALA A 89 8.81 -9.25 8.26
C ALA A 89 8.16 -9.02 9.63
N THR A 90 7.68 -10.09 10.29
CA THR A 90 6.99 -10.00 11.59
C THR A 90 7.82 -9.38 12.70
N ASP A 91 9.15 -9.39 12.58
CA ASP A 91 10.05 -8.72 13.53
C ASP A 91 9.93 -7.19 13.48
N ILE A 92 9.58 -6.64 12.31
CA ILE A 92 9.40 -5.21 12.08
C ILE A 92 7.94 -4.81 12.36
N HIS A 93 6.98 -5.53 11.78
CA HIS A 93 5.56 -5.16 11.82
C HIS A 93 4.80 -5.79 13.00
N GLY A 94 5.49 -6.57 13.85
CA GLY A 94 4.88 -7.33 14.93
C GLY A 94 4.18 -8.60 14.45
N ALA A 95 3.89 -9.51 15.37
CA ALA A 95 3.32 -10.83 15.06
C ALA A 95 1.95 -10.76 14.34
N ASN A 96 1.21 -9.66 14.52
CA ASN A 96 -0.07 -9.41 13.85
C ASN A 96 0.03 -8.45 12.65
N GLY A 97 1.21 -7.95 12.30
CA GLY A 97 1.42 -6.98 11.20
C GLY A 97 1.07 -5.52 11.53
N LEU A 98 0.37 -5.26 12.64
CA LEU A 98 -0.06 -3.91 13.03
C LEU A 98 0.63 -3.41 14.31
N GLY A 99 1.87 -3.82 14.55
CA GLY A 99 2.65 -3.36 15.69
C GLY A 99 2.08 -3.79 17.06
N GLY A 100 1.26 -4.86 17.09
CA GLY A 100 0.56 -5.33 18.29
C GLY A 100 -0.83 -4.71 18.51
N VAL A 101 -1.24 -3.74 17.69
CA VAL A 101 -2.56 -3.12 17.77
C VAL A 101 -3.64 -4.09 17.33
N ARG A 102 -4.73 -4.18 18.12
CA ARG A 102 -5.93 -4.94 17.74
C ARG A 102 -7.04 -3.97 17.38
N LEU A 103 -7.33 -3.89 16.09
CA LEU A 103 -8.47 -3.12 15.61
C LEU A 103 -9.77 -3.92 15.82
N PRO A 104 -10.92 -3.24 15.96
CA PRO A 104 -12.22 -3.89 15.89
C PRO A 104 -12.36 -4.67 14.57
N ARG A 105 -13.01 -5.83 14.63
CA ARG A 105 -13.17 -6.67 13.46
C ARG A 105 -14.19 -6.05 12.50
N GLY A 106 -13.74 -5.72 11.30
CA GLY A 106 -14.58 -5.27 10.19
C GLY A 106 -15.54 -6.37 9.74
N SER A 107 -16.78 -5.99 9.42
CA SER A 107 -17.83 -6.93 8.98
C SER A 107 -17.78 -7.24 7.48
N ALA A 108 -17.01 -6.49 6.69
CA ALA A 108 -16.85 -6.75 5.28
C ALA A 108 -16.18 -8.11 5.03
N GLU A 109 -16.68 -8.82 4.02
CA GLU A 109 -16.09 -10.04 3.50
C GLU A 109 -15.08 -9.70 2.39
N GLU A 110 -14.06 -10.54 2.23
CA GLU A 110 -13.18 -10.43 1.06
C GLU A 110 -13.97 -10.74 -0.23
N SER A 111 -13.61 -10.09 -1.33
CA SER A 111 -14.21 -10.33 -2.64
C SER A 111 -13.88 -11.73 -3.15
N SER A 112 -14.81 -12.35 -3.87
CA SER A 112 -14.58 -13.63 -4.57
C SER A 112 -13.63 -13.51 -5.77
N LEU A 113 -13.36 -12.29 -6.25
CA LEU A 113 -12.42 -12.05 -7.33
C LEU A 113 -10.99 -11.97 -6.78
N ALA A 114 -10.10 -12.81 -7.31
CA ALA A 114 -8.69 -12.85 -6.91
C ALA A 114 -7.94 -11.55 -7.27
N GLY A 115 -6.98 -11.16 -6.43
CA GLY A 115 -6.19 -9.92 -6.56
C GLY A 115 -5.67 -9.63 -7.97
N PRO A 116 -4.91 -10.55 -8.62
CA PRO A 116 -4.42 -10.34 -9.98
C PRO A 116 -5.53 -10.09 -11.02
N ALA A 117 -6.66 -10.79 -10.88
CA ALA A 117 -7.82 -10.60 -11.77
C ALA A 117 -8.52 -9.27 -11.48
N ALA A 118 -8.55 -8.81 -10.23
CA ALA A 118 -9.06 -7.49 -9.87
C ALA A 118 -8.21 -6.35 -10.46
N ILE A 119 -6.87 -6.51 -10.53
CA ILE A 119 -5.99 -5.55 -11.21
C ILE A 119 -6.37 -5.43 -12.70
N ILE A 120 -6.52 -6.56 -13.40
CA ILE A 120 -6.91 -6.57 -14.81
C ILE A 120 -8.30 -5.94 -14.99
N ARG A 121 -9.26 -6.29 -14.14
CA ARG A 121 -10.63 -5.73 -14.19
C ARG A 121 -10.64 -4.23 -13.96
N ALA A 122 -9.92 -3.74 -12.96
CA ALA A 122 -9.82 -2.31 -12.68
C ALA A 122 -9.15 -1.56 -13.84
N ALA A 123 -8.15 -2.16 -14.48
CA ALA A 123 -7.49 -1.56 -15.65
C ALA A 123 -8.46 -1.39 -16.83
N ASP A 124 -9.37 -2.36 -17.04
CA ASP A 124 -10.42 -2.29 -18.06
C ASP A 124 -11.51 -1.26 -17.69
N GLU A 125 -12.02 -1.32 -16.46
CA GLU A 125 -13.06 -0.40 -15.95
C GLU A 125 -12.61 1.07 -15.94
N HIS A 126 -11.31 1.31 -15.78
CA HIS A 126 -10.70 2.64 -15.67
C HIS A 126 -9.60 2.88 -16.71
N ALA A 127 -9.77 2.33 -17.91
CA ALA A 127 -8.79 2.41 -18.98
C ALA A 127 -8.36 3.86 -19.28
N GLY A 128 -7.04 4.09 -19.29
CA GLY A 128 -6.39 5.38 -19.50
C GLY A 128 -6.38 6.30 -18.28
N ALA A 129 -7.00 5.91 -17.16
CA ALA A 129 -7.12 6.73 -15.95
C ALA A 129 -6.61 6.05 -14.66
N LEU A 130 -6.55 4.72 -14.62
CA LEU A 130 -6.16 3.98 -13.42
C LEU A 130 -4.71 4.28 -13.01
N THR A 131 -4.52 4.61 -11.73
CA THR A 131 -3.22 4.53 -11.06
C THR A 131 -3.17 3.28 -10.18
N VAL A 132 -2.17 2.42 -10.41
CA VAL A 132 -1.89 1.28 -9.54
C VAL A 132 -0.75 1.65 -8.59
N VAL A 133 -0.97 1.54 -7.29
CA VAL A 133 0.03 1.81 -6.25
C VAL A 133 0.36 0.49 -5.56
N THR A 134 1.61 0.03 -5.66
CA THR A 134 2.04 -1.22 -5.00
C THR A 134 2.92 -0.88 -3.80
N LEU A 135 2.51 -1.35 -2.62
CA LEU A 135 3.19 -1.14 -1.34
C LEU A 135 3.82 -2.42 -0.77
N GLY A 136 3.47 -3.58 -1.35
CA GLY A 136 4.07 -4.88 -1.02
C GLY A 136 4.82 -5.52 -2.20
N PRO A 137 5.19 -6.81 -2.09
CA PRO A 137 5.81 -7.58 -3.16
C PRO A 137 4.99 -7.60 -4.45
N LEU A 138 5.66 -7.51 -5.60
CA LEU A 138 5.05 -7.31 -6.91
C LEU A 138 4.35 -8.54 -7.51
N THR A 139 4.14 -9.60 -6.72
CA THR A 139 3.63 -10.90 -7.15
C THR A 139 2.26 -10.79 -7.82
N ASN A 140 1.34 -9.99 -7.27
CA ASN A 140 0.00 -9.84 -7.87
C ASN A 140 0.07 -9.22 -9.26
N LEU A 141 0.87 -8.17 -9.43
CA LEU A 141 1.04 -7.48 -10.69
C LEU A 141 1.75 -8.37 -11.72
N ALA A 142 2.75 -9.15 -11.30
CA ALA A 142 3.41 -10.13 -12.16
C ALA A 142 2.47 -11.26 -12.60
N ILE A 143 1.61 -11.77 -11.71
CA ILE A 143 0.59 -12.76 -12.10
C ILE A 143 -0.38 -12.13 -13.12
N ALA A 144 -0.83 -10.90 -12.89
CA ALA A 144 -1.70 -10.19 -13.83
C ALA A 144 -1.04 -10.03 -15.22
N LEU A 145 0.27 -9.71 -15.26
CA LEU A 145 1.07 -9.64 -16.49
C LEU A 145 1.09 -10.97 -17.25
N ASN A 146 1.26 -12.09 -16.55
CA ASN A 146 1.28 -13.41 -17.18
C ASN A 146 -0.10 -13.87 -17.66
N VAL A 147 -1.17 -13.45 -16.98
CA VAL A 147 -2.54 -13.82 -17.36
C VAL A 147 -3.06 -12.97 -18.53
N GLY A 148 -2.78 -11.67 -18.54
CA GLY A 148 -3.38 -10.76 -19.51
C GLY A 148 -2.51 -9.55 -19.84
N PRO A 149 -1.36 -9.71 -20.52
CA PRO A 149 -0.33 -8.67 -20.66
C PRO A 149 -0.82 -7.35 -21.29
N GLY A 150 -1.95 -7.35 -21.99
CA GLY A 150 -2.52 -6.14 -22.61
C GLY A 150 -2.96 -5.06 -21.62
N PHE A 151 -3.25 -5.40 -20.34
CA PHE A 151 -3.75 -4.43 -19.35
C PHE A 151 -2.74 -3.29 -19.07
N VAL A 152 -1.45 -3.54 -19.27
CA VAL A 152 -0.37 -2.53 -19.03
C VAL A 152 -0.56 -1.26 -19.84
N ARG A 153 -1.16 -1.38 -21.04
CA ARG A 153 -1.44 -0.24 -21.93
C ARG A 153 -2.67 0.56 -21.52
N GLN A 154 -3.49 0.00 -20.63
CA GLN A 154 -4.71 0.61 -20.12
C GLN A 154 -4.46 1.35 -18.79
N ILE A 155 -3.35 1.07 -18.12
CA ILE A 155 -2.97 1.76 -16.89
C ILE A 155 -2.34 3.11 -17.22
N ALA A 156 -2.82 4.18 -16.57
CA ALA A 156 -2.25 5.50 -16.72
C ALA A 156 -0.89 5.61 -16.03
N LYS A 157 -0.76 5.00 -14.85
CA LYS A 157 0.45 5.04 -14.03
C LYS A 157 0.56 3.85 -13.09
N VAL A 158 1.77 3.33 -12.92
CA VAL A 158 2.12 2.41 -11.83
C VAL A 158 3.12 3.11 -10.92
N VAL A 159 2.85 3.12 -9.61
CA VAL A 159 3.75 3.63 -8.57
C VAL A 159 4.12 2.47 -7.66
N VAL A 160 5.40 2.15 -7.60
CA VAL A 160 5.92 1.02 -6.82
C VAL A 160 6.74 1.57 -5.66
N MET A 161 6.36 1.27 -4.42
CA MET A 161 7.26 1.40 -3.28
C MET A 161 8.18 0.17 -3.27
N GLY A 162 9.45 0.38 -3.61
CA GLY A 162 10.42 -0.70 -3.64
C GLY A 162 11.74 -0.33 -4.31
N GLY A 163 12.77 -1.10 -3.98
CA GLY A 163 14.13 -0.91 -4.47
C GLY A 163 14.97 0.07 -3.64
N ALA A 164 16.29 0.02 -3.87
CA ALA A 164 17.28 0.91 -3.27
C ALA A 164 18.39 1.13 -4.31
N PHE A 165 18.55 2.37 -4.78
CA PHE A 165 19.37 2.71 -5.95
C PHE A 165 20.70 3.38 -5.58
N PHE A 166 20.67 4.25 -4.59
CA PHE A 166 21.80 5.04 -4.07
C PHE A 166 22.01 4.82 -2.55
N ASN A 167 21.06 4.15 -1.89
CA ASN A 167 21.13 3.71 -0.51
C ASN A 167 21.35 2.19 -0.41
N PRO A 168 21.93 1.70 0.70
CA PRO A 168 21.89 0.28 1.03
C PRO A 168 20.45 -0.22 1.16
N GLY A 169 20.25 -1.50 0.84
CA GLY A 169 18.99 -2.19 1.11
C GLY A 169 18.71 -2.37 2.61
N ASN A 170 17.46 -2.76 2.93
CA ASN A 170 16.99 -2.96 4.31
C ASN A 170 16.90 -4.45 4.72
N VAL A 171 16.92 -5.39 3.77
CA VAL A 171 17.00 -6.84 4.06
C VAL A 171 18.42 -7.35 3.91
N THR A 172 19.07 -6.95 2.83
CA THR A 172 20.51 -7.14 2.62
C THR A 172 21.11 -5.78 2.23
N PRO A 173 22.44 -5.61 2.25
CA PRO A 173 23.05 -4.37 1.76
C PRO A 173 22.66 -3.98 0.33
N HIS A 174 22.14 -4.91 -0.46
CA HIS A 174 21.80 -4.72 -1.88
C HIS A 174 20.31 -4.91 -2.21
N ALA A 175 19.45 -5.18 -1.22
CA ALA A 175 18.05 -5.52 -1.49
C ALA A 175 17.10 -4.85 -0.51
N GLU A 176 16.11 -4.16 -1.07
CA GLU A 176 14.92 -3.69 -0.41
C GLU A 176 13.89 -4.84 -0.28
N PHE A 177 13.12 -4.85 0.81
CA PHE A 177 12.21 -5.94 1.20
C PHE A 177 11.22 -6.38 0.12
N ASN A 178 10.42 -5.48 -0.44
CA ASN A 178 9.38 -5.85 -1.41
C ASN A 178 9.98 -6.52 -2.65
N VAL A 179 11.10 -5.99 -3.14
CA VAL A 179 11.86 -6.59 -4.25
C VAL A 179 12.53 -7.90 -3.82
N TYR A 180 13.05 -7.99 -2.59
CA TYR A 180 13.71 -9.18 -2.06
C TYR A 180 12.75 -10.36 -1.87
N VAL A 181 11.50 -10.10 -1.49
CA VAL A 181 10.49 -11.15 -1.26
C VAL A 181 10.14 -11.87 -2.56
N ASP A 182 9.98 -11.13 -3.66
CA ASP A 182 9.70 -11.72 -4.97
C ASP A 182 10.50 -11.04 -6.11
N PRO A 183 11.81 -11.37 -6.23
CA PRO A 183 12.67 -10.74 -7.23
C PRO A 183 12.28 -11.12 -8.66
N ASP A 184 11.71 -12.32 -8.86
CA ASP A 184 11.22 -12.78 -10.17
C ASP A 184 10.00 -11.96 -10.61
N ALA A 185 9.06 -11.70 -9.70
CA ALA A 185 7.95 -10.80 -9.99
C ALA A 185 8.41 -9.38 -10.28
N ALA A 186 9.35 -8.85 -9.47
CA ALA A 186 9.92 -7.53 -9.68
C ALA A 186 10.60 -7.42 -11.05
N ALA A 187 11.39 -8.42 -11.44
CA ALA A 187 12.03 -8.47 -12.75
C ALA A 187 10.99 -8.44 -13.89
N GLN A 188 9.89 -9.17 -13.79
CA GLN A 188 8.84 -9.15 -14.81
C GLN A 188 8.14 -7.79 -14.89
N VAL A 189 7.78 -7.20 -13.77
CA VAL A 189 7.10 -5.89 -13.72
C VAL A 189 7.99 -4.77 -14.25
N PHE A 190 9.28 -4.77 -13.89
CA PHE A 190 10.20 -3.72 -14.33
C PHE A 190 10.55 -3.80 -15.82
N ASN A 191 10.40 -4.98 -16.43
CA ASN A 191 10.59 -5.18 -17.88
C ASN A 191 9.28 -5.07 -18.68
N ALA A 192 8.14 -4.80 -18.04
CA ALA A 192 6.86 -4.66 -18.73
C ALA A 192 6.71 -3.28 -19.38
N ASP A 193 5.96 -3.23 -20.49
CA ASP A 193 5.73 -2.02 -21.29
C ASP A 193 4.70 -1.05 -20.68
N PHE A 194 4.86 -0.70 -19.39
CA PHE A 194 4.07 0.34 -18.77
C PHE A 194 4.43 1.72 -19.35
N ALA A 195 3.44 2.52 -19.72
CA ALA A 195 3.66 3.88 -20.22
C ALA A 195 4.31 4.80 -19.17
N ASN A 196 4.00 4.57 -17.89
CA ASN A 196 4.53 5.35 -16.77
C ASN A 196 4.70 4.46 -15.53
N LEU A 197 5.93 4.00 -15.31
CA LEU A 197 6.34 3.26 -14.12
C LEU A 197 7.23 4.15 -13.25
N THR A 198 6.79 4.42 -12.03
CA THR A 198 7.55 5.21 -11.04
C THR A 198 7.97 4.32 -9.88
N LEU A 199 9.27 4.27 -9.59
CA LEU A 199 9.83 3.58 -8.42
C LEU A 199 10.10 4.58 -7.31
N VAL A 200 9.58 4.31 -6.12
CA VAL A 200 9.78 5.08 -4.89
C VAL A 200 10.57 4.20 -3.92
N GLY A 201 11.88 4.16 -4.14
CA GLY A 201 12.80 3.33 -3.36
C GLY A 201 13.21 3.94 -2.01
N LEU A 202 14.07 3.21 -1.29
CA LEU A 202 14.63 3.63 0.00
C LEU A 202 15.39 4.95 -0.06
N ASP A 203 15.87 5.33 -1.23
CA ASP A 203 16.49 6.63 -1.52
C ASP A 203 15.56 7.80 -1.20
N VAL A 204 14.26 7.60 -1.43
CA VAL A 204 13.22 8.59 -1.18
C VAL A 204 12.60 8.35 0.20
N THR A 205 12.20 7.11 0.51
CA THR A 205 11.42 6.82 1.72
C THR A 205 12.22 6.95 3.01
N HIS A 206 13.55 6.77 2.99
CA HIS A 206 14.37 7.04 4.17
C HIS A 206 14.47 8.54 4.51
N GLN A 207 14.10 9.42 3.58
CA GLN A 207 14.00 10.87 3.84
C GLN A 207 12.67 11.24 4.53
N THR A 208 11.66 10.36 4.50
CA THR A 208 10.35 10.60 5.09
C THR A 208 10.28 10.10 6.52
N ALA A 209 10.86 10.86 7.45
CA ALA A 209 10.78 10.57 8.87
C ALA A 209 9.55 11.21 9.53
N LEU A 210 8.77 10.42 10.26
CA LEU A 210 7.75 10.95 11.17
C LEU A 210 8.46 11.52 12.42
N THR A 211 8.52 12.84 12.52
CA THR A 211 9.15 13.53 13.66
C THR A 211 8.22 13.57 14.87
N ARG A 212 8.79 13.79 16.06
CA ARG A 212 8.00 14.00 17.30
C ARG A 212 6.99 15.14 17.17
N ASN A 213 7.35 16.21 16.45
CA ASN A 213 6.43 17.32 16.18
C ASN A 213 5.23 16.88 15.33
N VAL A 214 5.44 16.02 14.33
CA VAL A 214 4.33 15.47 13.52
C VAL A 214 3.44 14.58 14.39
N TRP A 215 4.04 13.74 15.24
CA TRP A 215 3.33 12.88 16.18
C TRP A 215 2.42 13.67 17.14
N GLU A 216 2.92 14.74 17.74
CA GLU A 216 2.15 15.60 18.65
C GLU A 216 1.00 16.32 17.93
N ARG A 217 1.17 16.68 16.66
CA ARG A 217 0.09 17.24 15.83
C ARG A 217 -0.99 16.22 15.52
N ILE A 218 -0.62 14.96 15.23
CA ILE A 218 -1.59 13.87 15.05
C ILE A 218 -2.43 13.69 16.32
N GLN A 219 -1.83 13.86 17.51
CA GLN A 219 -2.52 13.79 18.80
C GLN A 219 -3.62 14.86 19.00
N GLN A 220 -3.56 15.97 18.29
CA GLN A 220 -4.58 17.02 18.33
C GLN A 220 -5.71 16.77 17.32
N GLY A 221 -5.57 15.80 16.42
CA GLY A 221 -6.57 15.48 15.40
C GLY A 221 -7.71 14.60 15.92
N ALA A 222 -8.94 14.91 15.51
CA ALA A 222 -10.16 14.20 15.92
C ALA A 222 -10.71 13.22 14.86
N THR A 223 -9.94 12.87 13.83
CA THR A 223 -10.39 12.00 12.73
C THR A 223 -10.09 10.52 12.99
N GLY A 224 -10.83 9.63 12.32
CA GLY A 224 -10.56 8.18 12.35
C GLY A 224 -9.12 7.85 11.89
N SER A 225 -8.62 8.50 10.83
CA SER A 225 -7.21 8.36 10.41
C SER A 225 -6.24 8.77 11.51
N ALA A 226 -6.45 9.90 12.19
CA ALA A 226 -5.56 10.34 13.27
C ALA A 226 -5.55 9.34 14.43
N ALA A 227 -6.72 8.83 14.83
CA ALA A 227 -6.85 7.83 15.88
C ALA A 227 -6.16 6.49 15.51
N LEU A 228 -6.28 6.06 14.25
CA LEU A 228 -5.60 4.87 13.74
C LEU A 228 -4.08 5.02 13.79
N LEU A 229 -3.57 6.12 13.24
CA LEU A 229 -2.14 6.44 13.22
C LEU A 229 -1.55 6.46 14.63
N ARG A 230 -2.29 7.00 15.61
CA ARG A 230 -1.86 6.97 17.02
C ARG A 230 -1.72 5.57 17.58
N GLN A 231 -2.63 4.67 17.26
CA GLN A 231 -2.52 3.31 17.76
C GLN A 231 -1.34 2.59 17.10
N ILE A 232 -1.28 2.62 15.77
CA ILE A 232 -0.34 1.82 14.97
C ILE A 232 1.11 2.32 15.11
N LEU A 233 1.32 3.63 15.24
CA LEU A 233 2.65 4.21 15.38
C LEU A 233 3.13 4.35 16.83
N ALA A 234 2.29 4.05 17.83
CA ALA A 234 2.63 4.24 19.24
C ALA A 234 3.99 3.61 19.57
N ARG A 235 4.19 2.35 19.16
CA ARG A 235 5.42 1.58 19.41
C ARG A 235 6.68 2.32 18.95
N THR A 236 6.62 2.94 17.77
CA THR A 236 7.72 3.70 17.17
C THR A 236 8.14 4.89 18.03
N PHE A 237 7.20 5.52 18.75
CA PHE A 237 7.45 6.74 19.53
C PHE A 237 7.52 6.53 21.05
N THR A 238 7.10 5.37 21.56
CA THR A 238 7.16 5.02 22.99
C THR A 238 8.31 4.08 23.33
N GLU A 239 8.77 3.23 22.41
CA GLU A 239 9.81 2.22 22.70
C GLU A 239 11.20 2.58 22.16
N ARG A 240 11.30 3.53 21.22
CA ARG A 240 12.58 4.00 20.62
C ARG A 240 13.00 5.40 21.08
N ALA A 241 12.63 5.79 22.31
CA ALA A 241 13.04 7.06 22.93
C ALA A 241 14.46 6.99 23.50
#